data_AF-A0A645IIC4-F1
#
_entry.id   AF-A0A645IIC4-F1
#
_cell.length_a   1.000
_cell.length_b   1.000
_cell.length_c   1.000
_cell.angle_alpha   90.00
_cell.angle_beta   90.00
_cell.angle_gamma   90.00
#
_symmetry.space_group_name_H-M   'P 1'
#
loop_
_entity.id
_entity.type
_entity.pdbx_description
1 polymer ?
#
loop_
_entity_poly.entity_id
_entity_poly.type
_entity_poly.pdbx_seq_one_letter_code
_entity_poly.pdbx_strand_id
1 'polypeptide(L)'
;MLNRHMHDLLNFATLNNAAIAVTNQVSSKPDAFFGDPTRPIGGHIVGHTATFRIYLRKGKAGKRVARLIDSPNMPEGEAVFTITEDGIKD
;
A
#
# COMPACT_ATOMS: atom_id res chain seq x y z
N MET A 1 5.72 -12.95 -15.25
CA MET A 1 6.28 -13.38 -13.95
C MET A 1 5.55 -12.73 -12.78
N LEU A 2 5.43 -11.40 -12.72
CA LEU A 2 4.72 -10.71 -11.63
C LEU A 2 3.26 -11.17 -11.42
N ASN A 3 2.49 -11.33 -12.50
CA ASN A 3 1.10 -11.80 -12.38
C ASN A 3 0.99 -13.17 -11.70
N ARG A 4 1.84 -14.12 -12.12
CA ARG A 4 1.91 -15.45 -11.50
C ARG A 4 2.27 -15.35 -10.02
N HIS A 5 3.29 -14.57 -9.69
CA HIS A 5 3.71 -14.37 -8.29
C HIS A 5 2.58 -13.84 -7.40
N MET A 6 1.81 -12.85 -7.86
CA MET A 6 0.66 -12.33 -7.10
C MET A 6 -0.43 -13.40 -6.87
N HIS A 7 -0.71 -14.22 -7.89
CA HIS A 7 -1.66 -15.33 -7.76
C HIS A 7 -1.15 -16.42 -6.82
N ASP A 8 0.15 -16.73 -6.84
CA ASP A 8 0.76 -17.70 -5.92
C ASP A 8 0.62 -17.24 -4.46
N LEU A 9 0.82 -15.94 -4.19
CA LEU A 9 0.60 -15.36 -2.86
C LEU A 9 -0.86 -15.47 -2.41
N LEU A 10 -1.82 -15.17 -3.29
CA LEU A 10 -3.25 -15.29 -2.99
C LEU A 10 -3.68 -16.74 -2.76
N ASN A 11 -3.14 -17.68 -3.54
CA ASN A 11 -3.37 -19.10 -3.34
C ASN A 11 -2.83 -19.55 -1.99
N PHE A 12 -1.61 -19.12 -1.62
CA PHE A 12 -1.04 -19.41 -0.31
C PHE A 12 -1.92 -18.86 0.83
N ALA A 13 -2.35 -17.59 0.74
CA ALA A 13 -3.20 -16.96 1.73
C ALA A 13 -4.52 -17.72 1.92
N THR A 14 -5.16 -18.10 0.82
CA THR A 14 -6.44 -18.83 0.83
C THR A 14 -6.29 -20.24 1.40
N LEU A 15 -5.28 -20.99 0.96
CA LEU A 15 -5.08 -22.37 1.40
C LEU A 15 -4.71 -22.49 2.88
N ASN A 16 -3.98 -21.51 3.41
CA ASN A 16 -3.47 -21.54 4.77
C ASN A 16 -4.24 -20.63 5.73
N ASN A 17 -5.29 -19.95 5.28
CA ASN A 17 -6.00 -18.92 6.02
C ASN A 17 -5.02 -17.88 6.64
N ALA A 18 -4.07 -17.42 5.83
CA ALA A 18 -2.98 -16.56 6.26
C ALA A 18 -3.13 -15.13 5.71
N ALA A 19 -2.64 -14.15 6.46
CA ALA A 19 -2.51 -12.78 5.97
C ALA A 19 -1.20 -12.62 5.19
N ILE A 20 -1.29 -11.97 4.02
CA ILE A 20 -0.13 -11.58 3.22
C ILE A 20 0.00 -10.05 3.24
N ALA A 21 1.22 -9.57 3.48
CA ALA A 21 1.56 -8.15 3.40
C ALA A 21 2.74 -7.97 2.45
N VAL A 22 2.60 -7.04 1.51
CA VAL A 22 3.62 -6.76 0.48
C VAL A 22 3.96 -5.28 0.55
N THR A 23 5.26 -4.97 0.53
CA THR A 23 5.73 -3.59 0.36
C THR A 23 6.01 -3.32 -1.11
N ASN A 24 5.73 -2.10 -1.57
CA ASN A 24 5.93 -1.71 -2.95
C ASN A 24 6.65 -0.37 -3.03
N GLN A 25 7.49 -0.22 -4.05
CA GLN A 25 8.15 1.04 -4.35
C GLN A 25 7.23 1.93 -5.20
N VAL A 26 7.57 3.21 -5.24
CA VAL A 26 6.90 4.20 -6.10
C VAL A 26 7.85 4.73 -7.15
N SER A 27 7.32 5.07 -8.32
CA SER A 27 8.03 5.84 -9.34
C SER A 27 7.52 7.28 -9.38
N SER A 28 8.38 8.19 -9.83
CA SER A 28 7.97 9.57 -10.09
C SER A 28 7.03 9.62 -11.30
N LYS A 29 6.05 10.52 -11.22
CA LYS A 29 5.13 10.88 -12.29
C LYS A 29 5.36 12.35 -12.66
N PRO A 30 6.31 12.64 -13.58
CA PRO A 30 6.71 14.03 -13.88
C PRO A 30 5.63 14.87 -14.54
N ASP A 31 4.64 14.23 -15.17
CA ASP A 31 3.48 14.87 -15.80
C ASP A 31 2.39 15.30 -14.79
N ALA A 32 2.55 15.00 -13.50
CA ALA A 32 1.66 15.50 -12.45
C ALA A 32 2.08 16.92 -12.02
N PHE A 33 1.42 17.93 -12.59
CA PHE A 33 1.60 19.33 -12.18
C PHE A 33 0.92 19.68 -10.84
N PHE A 34 -0.05 18.87 -10.41
CA PHE A 34 -0.79 19.04 -9.15
C PHE A 34 -0.99 17.70 -8.44
N GLY A 35 -0.98 17.73 -7.11
CA GLY A 35 -1.20 16.55 -6.27
C GLY A 35 0.06 15.73 -6.02
N ASP A 36 -0.12 14.48 -5.62
CA ASP A 36 0.97 13.55 -5.33
C ASP A 36 1.70 13.14 -6.63
N PRO A 37 3.01 13.43 -6.76
CA PRO A 37 3.77 13.12 -7.96
C PRO A 37 4.27 11.67 -7.98
N THR A 38 3.78 10.79 -7.10
CA THR A 38 4.22 9.40 -7.02
C THR A 38 3.14 8.43 -7.49
N ARG A 39 3.57 7.32 -8.12
CA ARG A 39 2.69 6.20 -8.48
C ARG A 39 3.30 4.87 -8.03
N PRO A 40 2.49 3.92 -7.53
CA PRO A 40 2.98 2.58 -7.20
C PRO A 40 3.43 1.86 -8.48
N ILE A 41 4.55 1.14 -8.40
CA ILE A 41 5.03 0.32 -9.54
C ILE A 41 4.27 -1.00 -9.64
N GLY A 42 4.40 -1.70 -10.77
CA GLY A 42 3.72 -2.98 -11.04
C GLY A 42 2.41 -2.86 -11.82
N GLY A 43 1.95 -1.63 -12.09
CA GLY A 43 0.83 -1.34 -13.00
C GLY A 43 -0.49 -2.01 -12.60
N HIS A 44 -1.34 -2.28 -13.59
CA HIS A 44 -2.66 -2.89 -13.37
C HIS A 44 -2.57 -4.30 -12.78
N ILE A 45 -1.47 -5.03 -12.99
CA ILE A 45 -1.30 -6.39 -12.42
C ILE A 45 -1.38 -6.32 -10.89
N VAL A 46 -0.55 -5.47 -10.27
CA VAL A 46 -0.59 -5.29 -8.80
C VAL A 46 -1.88 -4.60 -8.38
N GLY A 47 -2.34 -3.61 -9.16
CA GLY A 47 -3.56 -2.86 -8.86
C GLY A 47 -4.83 -3.73 -8.76
N HIS A 48 -4.96 -4.78 -9.58
CA HIS A 48 -6.13 -5.66 -9.55
C HIS A 48 -5.99 -6.87 -8.61
N THR A 49 -4.76 -7.27 -8.26
CA THR A 49 -4.53 -8.46 -7.43
C THR A 49 -4.41 -8.14 -5.94
N ALA A 50 -4.03 -6.90 -5.58
CA ALA A 50 -3.99 -6.48 -4.18
C ALA A 50 -5.40 -6.12 -3.67
N THR A 51 -5.87 -6.84 -2.65
CA THR A 51 -7.20 -6.63 -2.07
C THR A 51 -7.33 -5.31 -1.29
N PHE A 52 -6.27 -4.91 -0.58
CA PHE A 52 -6.20 -3.65 0.14
C PHE A 52 -4.93 -2.92 -0.26
N ARG A 53 -5.01 -1.61 -0.49
CA ARG A 53 -3.84 -0.79 -0.80
C ARG A 53 -3.75 0.39 0.16
N ILE A 54 -2.65 0.43 0.90
CA ILE A 54 -2.34 1.50 1.86
C ILE A 54 -1.19 2.33 1.29
N TYR A 55 -1.44 3.62 1.11
CA TYR A 55 -0.43 4.58 0.72
C TYR A 55 0.17 5.25 1.96
N LEU A 56 1.49 5.06 2.15
CA LEU A 56 2.23 5.60 3.29
C LEU A 56 2.97 6.87 2.88
N ARG A 57 2.75 7.97 3.61
CA ARG A 57 3.48 9.23 3.40
C ARG A 57 4.05 9.80 4.69
N LYS A 58 5.07 10.63 4.55
CA LYS A 58 5.64 11.39 5.68
C LYS A 58 4.70 12.54 6.04
N GLY A 59 4.36 12.68 7.32
CA GLY A 59 3.65 13.83 7.89
C GLY A 59 4.63 14.88 8.44
N LYS A 60 4.08 15.86 9.17
CA LYS A 60 4.87 16.85 9.92
C LYS A 60 5.32 16.28 11.27
N ALA A 61 6.32 16.89 11.90
CA ALA A 61 6.75 16.58 13.26
C ALA A 61 7.01 15.07 13.53
N GLY A 62 7.68 14.39 12.59
CA GLY A 62 8.03 12.97 12.73
C GLY A 62 6.87 11.98 12.50
N LYS A 63 5.64 12.46 12.31
CA LYS A 63 4.47 11.63 12.04
C LYS A 63 4.52 11.00 10.64
N ARG A 64 3.71 9.96 10.46
CA ARG A 64 3.45 9.21 9.24
C ARG A 64 1.94 9.13 9.05
N VAL A 65 1.51 9.06 7.79
CA VAL A 65 0.09 8.90 7.46
C VAL A 65 -0.06 7.67 6.58
N ALA A 66 -0.93 6.76 6.99
CA ALA A 66 -1.40 5.64 6.21
C ALA A 66 -2.78 5.97 5.65
N ARG A 67 -2.89 6.12 4.33
CA ARG A 67 -4.16 6.32 3.64
C ARG A 67 -4.61 5.01 2.99
N LEU A 68 -5.80 4.53 3.32
CA LEU A 68 -6.45 3.46 2.56
C LEU A 68 -6.93 4.04 1.24
N ILE A 69 -6.31 3.64 0.13
CA ILE A 69 -6.62 4.14 -1.22
C ILE A 69 -7.44 3.14 -2.05
N ASP A 70 -7.57 1.90 -1.58
CA ASP A 70 -8.36 0.87 -2.24
C ASP A 70 -8.74 -0.23 -1.25
N SER A 71 -10.01 -0.64 -1.29
CA SER A 71 -10.53 -1.77 -0.53
C SER A 71 -11.88 -2.24 -1.10
N PRO A 72 -12.29 -3.50 -0.87
CA PRO A 72 -13.55 -4.01 -1.38
C PRO A 72 -14.76 -3.53 -0.56
N ASN A 73 -14.57 -3.09 0.69
CA ASN A 73 -15.67 -2.94 1.65
C ASN A 73 -15.51 -1.77 2.65
N MET A 74 -14.38 -1.07 2.67
CA MET A 74 -14.12 0.06 3.56
C MET A 74 -14.05 1.37 2.76
N PRO A 75 -14.54 2.49 3.32
CA PRO A 75 -14.35 3.80 2.70
C PRO A 75 -12.86 4.19 2.74
N GLU A 76 -12.46 5.11 1.86
CA GLU A 76 -11.15 5.76 1.98
C GLU A 76 -11.03 6.44 3.36
N GLY A 77 -9.84 6.32 3.96
CA GLY A 77 -9.58 6.88 5.28
C GLY A 77 -8.09 7.03 5.54
N GLU A 78 -7.75 7.86 6.53
CA GLU A 78 -6.36 8.11 6.93
C GLU A 78 -6.15 7.80 8.41
N ALA A 79 -5.04 7.15 8.71
CA ALA A 79 -4.54 6.95 10.07
C ALA A 79 -3.18 7.65 10.21
N VAL A 80 -3.05 8.49 11.23
CA VAL A 80 -1.79 9.16 11.58
C VAL A 80 -1.11 8.36 12.67
N PHE A 81 0.19 8.12 12.51
CA PHE A 81 1.00 7.37 13.47
C PHE A 81 2.43 7.93 13.54
N THR A 82 3.22 7.44 14.49
CA THR A 82 4.64 7.74 14.69
C THR A 82 5.45 6.46 14.62
N ILE A 83 6.71 6.56 14.21
CA ILE A 83 7.68 5.47 14.33
C ILE A 83 8.63 5.84 15.46
N THR A 84 8.66 5.00 16.48
CA THR A 84 9.50 5.11 17.68
C THR A 84 10.50 3.96 17.70
N GLU A 85 11.42 3.95 18.67
CA GLU A 85 12.34 2.82 18.89
C GLU A 85 11.59 1.52 19.20
N ASP A 86 10.41 1.62 19.84
CA ASP A 86 9.51 0.50 20.13
C ASP A 86 8.57 0.14 18.95
N GLY A 87 8.77 0.75 17.77
CA GLY A 87 7.93 0.54 16.59
C GLY A 87 6.80 1.57 16.43
N ILE A 88 5.66 1.13 15.89
CA ILE A 88 4.52 2.00 15.53
C ILE A 88 3.71 2.39 16.77
N LYS A 89 3.43 3.68 16.93
CA LYS A 89 2.60 4.27 18.00
C LYS A 89 1.68 5.36 17.44
N ASP A 90 0.65 5.75 18.15
CA ASP A 90 -0.25 6.85 17.76
C ASP A 90 0.44 8.25 17.81
#